data_AF-A0A1T4VPJ8-F1
#
_entry.id   AF-A0A1T4VPJ8-F1
#
_cell.length_a   1.000
_cell.length_b   1.000
_cell.length_c   1.000
_cell.angle_alpha   90.00
_cell.angle_beta   90.00
_cell.angle_gamma   90.00
#
_symmetry.space_group_name_H-M   'P 1'
#
loop_
_entity.id
_entity.type
_entity.pdbx_description
1 polymer ?
#
loop_
_entity_poly.entity_id
_entity_poly.type
_entity_poly.pdbx_seq_one_letter_code
_entity_poly.pdbx_strand_id
1 'polypeptide(L)'
;MKTFRVDASVYYRAHFKNIYDSPCKTEKDNFLKFTPKDEDRMTAAFNLLFGYLPNALASYMQFAANVDPDIFSNMSTLSDVNLFSKVKFEKIQETKLNCISRLSSSDSEEIVSDLLKASQSVGTLTENLINRKTTNLLCVIENLMQINIFPSIIGPADDVSKRKTLAYMMVKLGSTKHLIHKVTGVGSKIIKDLCDATTTDYTRPIRKYKLCNNENFGVNHLLRICNNKQASNQIMLMISLYTICCRILLNKLPTANHFDQEDIGDRLSIPLAIGVYKTCYDMSRNFSRLYPDKTINSFDFVFFDDFYNALEIYTSKQAEVVACEDCHTPYLNLYAKKGTRKTILAANDDEIFSSRKLTICPNCKCRFDYSLYE
;
A
#
# COMPACT_ATOMS: atom_id res chain seq x y z
N MET A 1 -13.41 1.77 -43.71
CA MET A 1 -12.72 2.34 -42.53
C MET A 1 -12.22 1.20 -41.65
N LYS A 2 -10.90 0.93 -41.65
CA LYS A 2 -10.28 -0.09 -40.80
C LYS A 2 -9.88 0.57 -39.48
N THR A 3 -10.52 0.15 -38.39
CA THR A 3 -10.17 0.52 -37.03
C THR A 3 -8.79 -0.04 -36.71
N PHE A 4 -7.81 0.83 -36.50
CA PHE A 4 -6.53 0.47 -35.90
C PHE A 4 -6.81 0.04 -34.45
N ARG A 5 -7.03 -1.27 -34.24
CA ARG A 5 -6.85 -1.88 -32.94
C ARG A 5 -5.35 -1.88 -32.67
N VAL A 6 -4.89 -0.88 -31.92
CA VAL A 6 -3.57 -0.95 -31.31
C VAL A 6 -3.60 -2.17 -30.40
N ASP A 7 -2.89 -3.21 -30.83
CA ASP A 7 -2.74 -4.45 -30.11
C ASP A 7 -2.16 -4.11 -28.72
N ALA A 8 -2.91 -4.38 -27.66
CA ALA A 8 -2.52 -4.04 -26.29
C ALA A 8 -1.15 -4.65 -25.90
N SER A 9 -0.71 -5.68 -26.64
CA SER A 9 0.62 -6.27 -26.56
C SER A 9 1.76 -5.35 -27.03
N VAL A 10 1.52 -4.44 -27.97
CA VAL A 10 2.52 -3.51 -28.52
C VAL A 10 2.77 -2.33 -27.59
N TYR A 11 1.71 -1.78 -26.98
CA TYR A 11 1.85 -0.78 -25.91
C TYR A 11 2.55 -1.38 -24.68
N TYR A 12 2.28 -2.67 -24.40
CA TYR A 12 2.99 -3.45 -23.37
C TYR A 12 4.48 -3.59 -23.68
N ARG A 13 4.85 -4.01 -24.89
CA ARG A 13 6.26 -4.18 -25.28
C ARG A 13 7.06 -2.87 -25.25
N ALA A 14 6.45 -1.73 -25.54
CA ALA A 14 7.16 -0.45 -25.58
C ALA A 14 7.40 0.16 -24.18
N HIS A 15 6.42 0.09 -23.27
CA HIS A 15 6.55 0.68 -21.93
C HIS A 15 7.12 -0.27 -20.87
N PHE A 16 6.96 -1.60 -21.04
CA PHE A 16 7.54 -2.59 -20.12
C PHE A 16 8.91 -3.12 -20.55
N LYS A 17 9.35 -2.97 -21.82
CA LYS A 17 10.75 -3.30 -22.16
C LYS A 17 11.74 -2.57 -21.26
N ASN A 18 11.46 -1.33 -20.85
CA ASN A 18 12.37 -0.60 -19.96
C ASN A 18 12.21 -0.95 -18.46
N ILE A 19 11.23 -1.77 -18.09
CA ILE A 19 11.06 -2.31 -16.73
C ILE A 19 11.67 -3.73 -16.62
N TYR A 20 11.79 -4.45 -17.75
CA TYR A 20 12.27 -5.85 -17.80
C TYR A 20 13.58 -6.06 -18.58
N ASP A 21 13.98 -5.18 -19.50
CA ASP A 21 15.29 -5.20 -20.18
C ASP A 21 16.27 -4.28 -19.42
N SER A 22 16.92 -4.85 -18.40
CA SER A 22 18.23 -4.36 -17.95
C SER A 22 19.29 -4.80 -18.98
N PRO A 23 20.34 -4.00 -19.25
CA PRO A 23 21.43 -4.37 -20.16
C PRO A 23 22.22 -5.61 -19.71
N CYS A 24 21.92 -6.17 -18.53
CA CYS A 24 22.53 -7.40 -18.02
C CYS A 24 21.51 -8.57 -18.05
N LYS A 25 21.28 -9.15 -19.23
CA LYS A 25 20.81 -10.55 -19.30
C LYS A 25 21.95 -11.43 -18.83
N THR A 26 21.79 -12.11 -17.68
CA THR A 26 22.69 -13.21 -17.30
C THR A 26 21.86 -14.41 -16.86
N GLU A 27 22.24 -15.57 -17.40
CA GLU A 27 21.48 -16.82 -17.50
C GLU A 27 21.20 -17.58 -16.19
N LYS A 28 21.28 -16.98 -15.00
CA LYS A 28 21.00 -17.70 -13.74
C LYS A 28 20.45 -16.77 -12.64
N ASP A 29 19.20 -16.34 -12.75
CA ASP A 29 18.46 -16.05 -11.52
C ASP A 29 18.16 -17.42 -10.87
N ASN A 30 18.58 -17.61 -9.61
CA ASN A 30 18.66 -18.91 -8.91
C ASN A 30 17.29 -19.56 -8.58
N PHE A 31 16.30 -19.52 -9.47
CA PHE A 31 15.04 -20.26 -9.33
C PHE A 31 15.10 -21.67 -9.91
N LEU A 32 16.28 -22.13 -10.35
CA LEU A 32 16.59 -23.39 -11.07
C LEU A 32 16.10 -24.70 -10.42
N LYS A 33 15.39 -24.65 -9.29
CA LYS A 33 14.78 -25.80 -8.61
C LYS A 33 13.24 -25.83 -8.72
N PHE A 34 12.61 -24.82 -9.32
CA PHE A 34 11.15 -24.69 -9.37
C PHE A 34 10.59 -25.04 -10.74
N THR A 35 9.28 -25.29 -10.81
CA THR A 35 8.63 -25.51 -12.10
C THR A 35 8.68 -24.21 -12.93
N PRO A 36 8.72 -24.27 -14.27
CA PRO A 36 8.76 -23.06 -15.11
C PRO A 36 7.62 -22.08 -14.81
N LYS A 37 6.44 -22.63 -14.44
CA LYS A 37 5.27 -21.84 -14.05
C LYS A 37 5.49 -21.05 -12.75
N ASP A 38 6.14 -21.67 -11.76
CA ASP A 38 6.41 -21.02 -10.48
C ASP A 38 7.53 -19.98 -10.64
N GLU A 39 8.54 -20.28 -11.45
CA GLU A 39 9.61 -19.33 -11.80
C GLU A 39 9.07 -18.07 -12.49
N ASP A 40 8.17 -18.23 -13.48
CA ASP A 40 7.51 -17.10 -14.14
C ASP A 40 6.73 -16.23 -13.15
N ARG A 41 5.96 -16.87 -12.26
CA ARG A 41 5.14 -16.19 -11.25
C ARG A 41 5.97 -15.45 -10.22
N MET A 42 7.03 -16.09 -9.73
CA MET A 42 7.98 -15.48 -8.81
C MET A 42 8.69 -14.30 -9.46
N THR A 43 9.09 -14.43 -10.72
CA THR A 43 9.70 -13.33 -11.49
C THR A 43 8.74 -12.15 -11.62
N ALA A 44 7.46 -12.39 -11.90
CA ALA A 44 6.46 -11.32 -11.95
C ALA A 44 6.26 -10.65 -10.58
N ALA A 45 6.14 -11.44 -9.50
CA ALA A 45 6.02 -10.91 -8.13
C ALA A 45 7.25 -10.09 -7.74
N PHE A 46 8.45 -10.60 -8.01
CA PHE A 46 9.73 -9.94 -7.77
C PHE A 46 9.78 -8.56 -8.45
N ASN A 47 9.48 -8.50 -9.75
CA ASN A 47 9.54 -7.24 -10.49
C ASN A 47 8.47 -6.24 -10.03
N LEU A 48 7.30 -6.72 -9.61
CA LEU A 48 6.26 -5.86 -9.04
C LEU A 48 6.66 -5.28 -7.67
N LEU A 49 7.19 -6.12 -6.79
CA LEU A 49 7.53 -5.72 -5.42
C LEU A 49 8.80 -4.88 -5.35
N PHE A 50 9.83 -5.23 -6.11
CA PHE A 50 11.15 -4.62 -5.95
C PHE A 50 11.53 -3.68 -7.09
N GLY A 51 10.93 -3.84 -8.27
CA GLY A 51 11.14 -2.96 -9.42
C GLY A 51 10.09 -1.85 -9.51
N TYR A 52 8.81 -2.22 -9.52
CA TYR A 52 7.71 -1.27 -9.75
C TYR A 52 7.36 -0.47 -8.49
N LEU A 53 7.09 -1.13 -7.37
CA LEU A 53 6.52 -0.49 -6.19
C LEU A 53 7.38 0.64 -5.60
N PRO A 54 8.72 0.48 -5.41
CA PRO A 54 9.57 1.56 -4.92
C PRO A 54 9.56 2.79 -5.83
N ASN A 55 9.62 2.56 -7.15
CA ASN A 55 9.62 3.62 -8.15
C ASN A 55 8.28 4.36 -8.24
N ALA A 56 7.16 3.61 -8.17
CA ALA A 56 5.83 4.20 -8.18
C ALA A 56 5.60 5.12 -6.97
N LEU A 57 5.94 4.65 -5.76
CA LEU A 57 5.75 5.40 -4.51
C LEU A 57 6.68 6.61 -4.39
N ALA A 58 7.92 6.54 -4.91
CA ALA A 58 8.88 7.64 -4.83
C ALA A 58 8.32 8.97 -5.37
N SER A 59 7.59 8.93 -6.49
CA SER A 59 6.96 10.12 -7.08
C SER A 59 5.90 10.75 -6.17
N TYR A 60 5.10 9.92 -5.48
CA TYR A 60 4.08 10.40 -4.53
C TYR A 60 4.70 10.87 -3.21
N MET A 61 5.79 10.26 -2.77
CA MET A 61 6.55 10.72 -1.60
C MET A 61 7.16 12.10 -1.85
N GLN A 62 7.73 12.33 -3.04
CA GLN A 62 8.23 13.65 -3.45
C GLN A 62 7.09 14.68 -3.49
N PHE A 63 5.95 14.31 -4.09
CA PHE A 63 4.79 15.19 -4.12
C PHE A 63 4.25 15.49 -2.70
N ALA A 64 4.24 14.50 -1.81
CA ALA A 64 3.84 14.65 -0.41
C ALA A 64 4.76 15.62 0.34
N ALA A 65 6.08 15.49 0.20
CA ALA A 65 7.05 16.40 0.82
C ALA A 65 6.85 17.86 0.37
N ASN A 66 6.44 18.09 -0.87
CA ASN A 66 6.19 19.44 -1.41
C ASN A 66 4.83 20.02 -1.00
N VAL A 67 3.81 19.17 -0.87
CA VAL A 67 2.45 19.61 -0.52
C VAL A 67 2.31 19.78 0.99
N ASP A 68 2.96 18.93 1.78
CA ASP A 68 2.88 18.86 3.24
C ASP A 68 4.24 19.12 3.91
N PRO A 69 4.91 20.27 3.67
CA PRO A 69 6.23 20.55 4.22
C PRO A 69 6.24 20.61 5.75
N ASP A 70 5.11 20.99 6.37
CA ASP A 70 4.95 21.01 7.83
C ASP A 70 4.97 19.60 8.45
N ILE A 71 4.66 18.57 7.66
CA ILE A 71 4.69 17.16 8.10
C ILE A 71 6.07 16.54 7.82
N PHE A 72 6.71 16.93 6.71
CA PHE A 72 7.92 16.28 6.20
C PHE A 72 9.11 17.25 6.03
N SER A 73 9.31 18.15 6.99
CA SER A 73 10.38 19.17 6.96
C SER A 73 11.79 18.59 6.84
N ASN A 74 11.98 17.33 7.25
CA ASN A 74 13.28 16.65 7.28
C ASN A 74 13.71 16.06 5.93
N MET A 75 12.87 16.15 4.89
CA MET A 75 13.17 15.54 3.59
C MET A 75 14.47 16.09 2.96
N SER A 76 14.79 17.36 3.20
CA SER A 76 16.04 17.99 2.76
C SER A 76 17.30 17.38 3.40
N THR A 77 17.18 16.76 4.57
CA THR A 77 18.29 16.11 5.29
C THR A 77 18.50 14.64 4.92
N LEU A 78 17.58 14.05 4.14
CA LEU A 78 17.71 12.66 3.69
C LEU A 78 18.99 12.44 2.88
N SER A 79 19.46 13.46 2.13
CA SER A 79 20.66 13.39 1.29
C SER A 79 21.92 13.03 2.05
N ASP A 80 21.98 13.39 3.32
CA ASP A 80 23.21 13.34 4.08
C ASP A 80 23.33 12.01 4.86
N VAL A 81 22.20 11.40 5.24
CA VAL A 81 22.17 10.14 6.01
C VAL A 81 22.36 8.90 5.11
N ASN A 82 21.93 8.98 3.85
CA ASN A 82 21.94 7.85 2.91
C ASN A 82 23.24 7.71 2.08
N LEU A 83 24.20 8.62 2.23
CA LEU A 83 25.47 8.52 1.50
C LEU A 83 26.29 7.29 1.92
N PHE A 84 26.29 6.92 3.20
CA PHE A 84 27.06 5.77 3.71
C PHE A 84 26.47 4.41 3.33
N SER A 85 25.14 4.29 3.18
CA SER A 85 24.48 3.07 2.70
C SER A 85 24.63 2.86 1.19
N LYS A 86 24.84 3.95 0.43
CA LYS A 86 25.04 3.96 -1.03
C LYS A 86 26.44 3.59 -1.50
N VAL A 87 27.47 3.61 -0.63
CA VAL A 87 28.84 3.18 -1.00
C VAL A 87 28.99 1.64 -1.04
N LYS A 88 27.91 0.89 -1.24
CA LYS A 88 28.02 -0.53 -1.55
C LYS A 88 28.29 -0.69 -3.04
N PHE A 89 29.56 -0.84 -3.43
CA PHE A 89 30.02 -1.13 -4.79
C PHE A 89 29.05 -2.07 -5.53
N GLU A 90 28.38 -1.56 -6.56
CA GLU A 90 27.60 -2.40 -7.47
C GLU A 90 28.54 -3.45 -8.08
N LYS A 91 28.26 -4.73 -7.84
CA LYS A 91 29.02 -5.80 -8.47
C LYS A 91 28.47 -5.98 -9.88
N ILE A 92 29.30 -5.72 -10.89
CA ILE A 92 28.94 -5.79 -12.33
C ILE A 92 28.36 -7.16 -12.76
N GLN A 93 28.50 -8.21 -11.95
CA GLN A 93 28.09 -9.58 -12.26
C GLN A 93 27.15 -10.23 -11.22
N GLU A 94 26.47 -9.47 -10.37
CA GLU A 94 25.52 -10.06 -9.40
C GLU A 94 24.12 -10.27 -9.98
N THR A 95 23.43 -11.34 -9.53
CA THR A 95 22.02 -11.61 -9.88
C THR A 95 21.10 -10.60 -9.18
N LYS A 96 19.87 -10.41 -9.70
CA LYS A 96 18.92 -9.46 -9.09
C LYS A 96 18.58 -9.84 -7.64
N LEU A 97 18.41 -11.14 -7.38
CA LEU A 97 18.17 -11.67 -6.03
C LEU A 97 19.34 -11.37 -5.09
N ASN A 98 20.58 -11.57 -5.55
CA ASN A 98 21.77 -11.29 -4.74
C ASN A 98 21.95 -9.79 -4.49
N CYS A 99 21.66 -8.95 -5.47
CA CYS A 99 21.63 -7.50 -5.31
C CYS A 99 20.63 -7.11 -4.21
N ILE A 100 19.39 -7.60 -4.29
CA ILE A 100 18.37 -7.31 -3.28
C ILE A 100 18.77 -7.83 -1.90
N SER A 101 19.19 -9.09 -1.79
CA SER A 101 19.66 -9.69 -0.54
C SER A 101 20.78 -8.85 0.09
N ARG A 102 21.76 -8.41 -0.71
CA ARG A 102 22.87 -7.56 -0.28
C ARG A 102 22.44 -6.15 0.15
N LEU A 103 21.52 -5.53 -0.58
CA LEU A 103 21.04 -4.17 -0.29
C LEU A 103 20.16 -4.15 0.97
N SER A 104 19.30 -5.15 1.12
CA SER A 104 18.36 -5.30 2.24
C SER A 104 18.94 -6.04 3.46
N SER A 105 20.14 -6.61 3.35
CA SER A 105 20.75 -7.48 4.37
C SER A 105 19.87 -8.67 4.77
N SER A 106 19.00 -9.14 3.86
CA SER A 106 18.07 -10.26 4.06
C SER A 106 18.57 -11.53 3.37
N ASP A 107 18.30 -12.70 3.93
CA ASP A 107 18.73 -13.98 3.34
C ASP A 107 18.01 -14.25 2.01
N SER A 108 18.79 -14.52 0.97
CA SER A 108 18.29 -14.87 -0.36
C SER A 108 17.36 -16.09 -0.36
N GLU A 109 17.60 -17.10 0.49
CA GLU A 109 16.76 -18.31 0.55
C GLU A 109 15.39 -18.01 1.17
N GLU A 110 15.36 -17.18 2.21
CA GLU A 110 14.12 -16.73 2.83
C GLU A 110 13.29 -15.86 1.87
N ILE A 111 13.94 -14.93 1.15
CA ILE A 111 13.29 -14.10 0.11
C ILE A 111 12.67 -14.99 -0.97
N VAL A 112 13.38 -16.02 -1.43
CA VAL A 112 12.90 -16.97 -2.44
C VAL A 112 11.66 -17.73 -1.93
N SER A 113 11.71 -18.24 -0.69
CA SER A 113 10.57 -18.91 -0.04
C SER A 113 9.35 -17.99 0.05
N ASP A 114 9.53 -16.75 0.49
CA ASP A 114 8.44 -15.81 0.66
C ASP A 114 7.85 -15.33 -0.68
N LEU A 115 8.70 -15.14 -1.70
CA LEU A 115 8.25 -14.86 -3.07
C LEU A 115 7.43 -16.01 -3.65
N LEU A 116 7.85 -17.26 -3.41
CA LEU A 116 7.12 -18.43 -3.89
C LEU A 116 5.69 -18.43 -3.31
N LYS A 117 5.54 -18.21 -2.01
CA LYS A 117 4.23 -18.11 -1.35
C LYS A 117 3.42 -16.91 -1.85
N ALA A 118 4.06 -15.75 -1.97
CA ALA A 118 3.41 -14.52 -2.42
C ALA A 118 2.90 -14.62 -3.88
N SER A 119 3.61 -15.35 -4.74
CA SER A 119 3.35 -15.43 -6.18
C SER A 119 2.16 -16.31 -6.61
N GLN A 120 1.44 -16.93 -5.67
CA GLN A 120 0.37 -17.88 -6.02
C GLN A 120 -0.90 -17.19 -6.56
N SER A 121 -1.27 -16.04 -5.98
CA SER A 121 -2.48 -15.25 -6.26
C SER A 121 -2.35 -13.82 -5.69
N VAL A 122 -3.26 -12.90 -6.05
CA VAL A 122 -3.28 -11.56 -5.41
C VAL A 122 -3.60 -11.62 -3.92
N GLY A 123 -4.48 -12.54 -3.51
CA GLY A 123 -4.82 -12.75 -2.11
C GLY A 123 -3.60 -13.17 -1.30
N THR A 124 -2.90 -14.20 -1.77
CA THR A 124 -1.67 -14.71 -1.13
C THR A 124 -0.52 -13.71 -1.16
N LEU A 125 -0.42 -12.89 -2.22
CA LEU A 125 0.55 -11.80 -2.30
C LEU A 125 0.32 -10.80 -1.17
N THR A 126 -0.92 -10.32 -1.03
CA THR A 126 -1.29 -9.35 0.00
C THR A 126 -1.12 -9.97 1.40
N GLU A 127 -1.60 -11.20 1.59
CA GLU A 127 -1.51 -11.93 2.86
C GLU A 127 -0.06 -12.15 3.31
N ASN A 128 0.85 -12.57 2.42
CA ASN A 128 2.26 -12.76 2.78
C ASN A 128 2.94 -11.44 3.14
N LEU A 129 2.67 -10.36 2.40
CA LEU A 129 3.30 -9.07 2.65
C LEU A 129 2.97 -8.54 4.04
N ILE A 130 1.71 -8.64 4.48
CA ILE A 130 1.29 -8.05 5.75
C ILE A 130 1.51 -8.97 6.96
N ASN A 131 1.80 -10.26 6.74
CA ASN A 131 1.87 -11.23 7.82
C ASN A 131 3.03 -10.91 8.78
N ARG A 132 2.75 -10.81 10.07
CA ARG A 132 3.77 -10.45 11.08
C ARG A 132 4.81 -11.55 11.34
N LYS A 133 4.56 -12.78 10.91
CA LYS A 133 5.54 -13.87 10.97
C LYS A 133 6.55 -13.82 9.82
N THR A 134 6.19 -13.20 8.69
CA THR A 134 7.01 -13.14 7.48
C THR A 134 7.11 -11.69 6.99
N THR A 135 7.89 -10.88 7.69
CA THR A 135 8.03 -9.44 7.40
C THR A 135 9.12 -9.13 6.37
N ASN A 136 9.89 -10.13 5.94
CA ASN A 136 11.08 -9.99 5.11
C ASN A 136 10.84 -9.18 3.84
N LEU A 137 9.79 -9.51 3.07
CA LEU A 137 9.50 -8.82 1.80
C LEU A 137 9.21 -7.32 2.00
N LEU A 138 8.50 -6.94 3.06
CA LEU A 138 8.25 -5.53 3.36
C LEU A 138 9.51 -4.81 3.85
N CYS A 139 10.34 -5.48 4.68
CA CYS A 139 11.63 -4.92 5.09
C CYS A 139 12.53 -4.67 3.88
N VAL A 140 12.58 -5.61 2.94
CA VAL A 140 13.31 -5.45 1.68
C VAL A 140 12.80 -4.24 0.88
N ILE A 141 11.47 -4.12 0.73
CA ILE A 141 10.84 -2.99 0.04
C ILE A 141 11.21 -1.66 0.69
N GLU A 142 11.10 -1.56 2.01
CA GLU A 142 11.45 -0.36 2.77
C GLU A 142 12.91 0.04 2.57
N ASN A 143 13.83 -0.92 2.71
CA ASN A 143 15.25 -0.68 2.48
C ASN A 143 15.54 -0.18 1.06
N LEU A 144 14.94 -0.82 0.03
CA LEU A 144 15.09 -0.41 -1.35
C LEU A 144 14.52 0.99 -1.61
N MET A 145 13.35 1.30 -1.03
CA MET A 145 12.75 2.63 -1.13
C MET A 145 13.67 3.68 -0.52
N GLN A 146 14.22 3.43 0.67
CA GLN A 146 15.11 4.37 1.33
C GLN A 146 16.40 4.62 0.54
N ILE A 147 16.96 3.60 -0.12
CA ILE A 147 18.17 3.73 -0.95
C ILE A 147 17.90 4.58 -2.21
N ASN A 148 16.72 4.41 -2.83
CA ASN A 148 16.39 4.99 -4.14
C ASN A 148 15.91 6.46 -4.11
N ILE A 149 15.74 7.09 -2.94
CA ILE A 149 15.16 8.44 -2.84
C ILE A 149 16.22 9.53 -2.96
N PHE A 150 16.63 9.97 -4.16
CA PHE A 150 17.38 11.24 -4.40
C PHE A 150 17.20 11.79 -5.85
N PRO A 151 17.18 13.12 -6.09
CA PRO A 151 15.98 13.95 -5.95
C PRO A 151 15.68 14.81 -7.20
N SER A 152 14.44 15.30 -7.29
CA SER A 152 14.19 16.70 -7.66
C SER A 152 13.02 17.21 -6.83
N ILE A 153 13.31 18.10 -5.88
CA ILE A 153 12.28 18.87 -5.18
C ILE A 153 11.75 19.86 -6.21
N ILE A 154 10.54 19.59 -6.73
CA ILE A 154 9.82 20.59 -7.51
C ILE A 154 9.46 21.72 -6.54
N GLY A 155 9.87 22.95 -6.88
CA GLY A 155 9.62 24.14 -6.06
C GLY A 155 8.14 24.32 -5.69
N PRO A 156 7.86 25.21 -4.72
CA PRO A 156 6.54 25.32 -4.11
C PRO A 156 5.46 25.59 -5.17
N ALA A 157 4.46 24.71 -5.26
CA ALA A 157 3.23 24.99 -5.98
C ALA A 157 2.36 25.94 -5.16
N ASP A 158 1.60 26.83 -5.80
CA ASP A 158 0.63 27.66 -5.10
C ASP A 158 -0.49 26.80 -4.49
N ASP A 159 -1.04 27.23 -3.35
CA ASP A 159 -2.03 26.45 -2.58
C ASP A 159 -3.30 26.13 -3.38
N VAL A 160 -3.69 27.00 -4.32
CA VAL A 160 -4.85 26.78 -5.17
C VAL A 160 -4.58 25.65 -6.16
N SER A 161 -3.41 25.65 -6.79
CA SER A 161 -2.96 24.57 -7.68
C SER A 161 -2.79 23.25 -6.93
N LYS A 162 -2.26 23.26 -5.69
CA LYS A 162 -2.18 22.07 -4.83
C LYS A 162 -3.56 21.46 -4.59
N ARG A 163 -4.53 22.27 -4.11
CA ARG A 163 -5.90 21.81 -3.82
C ARG A 163 -6.61 21.28 -5.07
N LYS A 164 -6.48 21.96 -6.22
CA LYS A 164 -7.04 21.49 -7.50
C LYS A 164 -6.40 20.19 -7.98
N THR A 165 -5.08 20.04 -7.83
CA THR A 165 -4.34 18.83 -8.20
C THR A 165 -4.79 17.64 -7.35
N LEU A 166 -4.87 17.83 -6.03
CA LEU A 166 -5.39 16.81 -5.11
C LEU A 166 -6.83 16.42 -5.45
N ALA A 167 -7.70 17.40 -5.68
CA ALA A 167 -9.08 17.13 -6.06
C ALA A 167 -9.16 16.31 -7.36
N TYR A 168 -8.38 16.67 -8.37
CA TYR A 168 -8.31 15.92 -9.63
C TYR A 168 -7.80 14.48 -9.43
N MET A 169 -6.78 14.29 -8.61
CA MET A 169 -6.28 12.95 -8.28
C MET A 169 -7.35 12.11 -7.56
N MET A 170 -8.04 12.66 -6.56
CA MET A 170 -9.10 11.98 -5.84
C MET A 170 -10.29 11.63 -6.74
N VAL A 171 -10.64 12.50 -7.71
CA VAL A 171 -11.65 12.20 -8.74
C VAL A 171 -11.22 10.99 -9.57
N LYS A 172 -9.95 10.90 -10.00
CA LYS A 172 -9.43 9.74 -10.73
C LYS A 172 -9.48 8.44 -9.93
N LEU A 173 -9.32 8.51 -8.62
CA LEU A 173 -9.48 7.34 -7.74
C LEU A 173 -10.95 6.92 -7.58
N GLY A 174 -11.90 7.78 -7.98
CA GLY A 174 -13.34 7.54 -7.86
C GLY A 174 -13.93 7.94 -6.51
N SER A 175 -13.27 8.89 -5.83
CA SER A 175 -13.66 9.34 -4.49
C SER A 175 -15.01 10.07 -4.49
N THR A 176 -15.71 10.08 -3.36
CA THR A 176 -16.96 10.84 -3.27
C THR A 176 -16.72 12.36 -3.33
N LYS A 177 -17.68 13.09 -3.91
CA LYS A 177 -17.63 14.56 -3.96
C LYS A 177 -17.54 15.18 -2.56
N HIS A 178 -18.18 14.54 -1.57
CA HIS A 178 -18.14 14.95 -0.18
C HIS A 178 -16.73 14.84 0.40
N LEU A 179 -16.07 13.69 0.23
CA LEU A 179 -14.70 13.50 0.70
C LEU A 179 -13.74 14.46 0.01
N ILE A 180 -13.85 14.63 -1.31
CA ILE A 180 -13.02 15.59 -2.06
C ILE A 180 -13.17 16.99 -1.49
N HIS A 181 -14.41 17.43 -1.22
CA HIS A 181 -14.67 18.74 -0.63
C HIS A 181 -14.09 18.87 0.78
N LYS A 182 -14.33 17.87 1.66
CA LYS A 182 -13.80 17.81 3.03
C LYS A 182 -12.28 17.95 3.05
N VAL A 183 -11.60 17.24 2.17
CA VAL A 183 -10.14 17.08 2.17
C VAL A 183 -9.41 18.22 1.47
N THR A 184 -9.95 18.73 0.36
CA THR A 184 -9.27 19.72 -0.49
C THR A 184 -9.79 21.13 -0.33
N GLY A 185 -10.97 21.32 0.27
CA GLY A 185 -11.65 22.62 0.36
C GLY A 185 -12.09 23.19 -1.00
N VAL A 186 -12.01 22.41 -2.09
CA VAL A 186 -12.41 22.86 -3.43
C VAL A 186 -13.93 22.98 -3.51
N GLY A 187 -14.44 24.06 -4.12
CA GLY A 187 -15.88 24.31 -4.24
C GLY A 187 -16.62 23.25 -5.07
N SER A 188 -17.87 22.97 -4.70
CA SER A 188 -18.69 21.90 -5.29
C SER A 188 -18.85 21.99 -6.82
N LYS A 189 -18.85 23.21 -7.37
CA LYS A 189 -18.91 23.44 -8.83
C LYS A 189 -17.66 22.90 -9.52
N ILE A 190 -16.47 23.24 -9.03
CA ILE A 190 -15.20 22.77 -9.60
C ILE A 190 -15.10 21.24 -9.50
N ILE A 191 -15.50 20.66 -8.35
CA ILE A 191 -15.52 19.20 -8.19
C ILE A 191 -16.44 18.54 -9.22
N LYS A 192 -17.63 19.13 -9.45
CA LYS A 192 -18.56 18.64 -10.46
C LYS A 192 -17.93 18.71 -11.86
N ASP A 193 -17.35 19.85 -12.23
CA ASP A 193 -16.72 20.05 -13.53
C ASP A 193 -15.57 19.04 -13.76
N LEU A 194 -14.76 18.76 -12.73
CA LEU A 194 -13.73 17.74 -12.77
C LEU A 194 -14.31 16.33 -12.96
N CYS A 195 -15.35 15.97 -12.21
CA CYS A 195 -16.03 14.68 -12.36
C CYS A 195 -16.60 14.50 -13.78
N ASP A 196 -17.27 15.52 -14.29
CA ASP A 196 -17.92 15.49 -15.60
C ASP A 196 -16.87 15.39 -16.74
N ALA A 197 -15.71 16.06 -16.59
CA ALA A 197 -14.58 15.93 -17.52
C ALA A 197 -13.97 14.51 -17.51
N THR A 198 -13.85 13.89 -16.32
CA THR A 198 -13.28 12.54 -16.16
C THR A 198 -14.21 11.40 -16.62
N THR A 199 -15.46 11.70 -16.95
CA THR A 199 -16.40 10.69 -17.50
C THR A 199 -16.28 10.46 -19.00
N THR A 200 -15.35 11.13 -19.69
CA THR A 200 -15.00 10.83 -21.08
C THR A 200 -14.17 9.54 -21.17
N ASP A 201 -14.35 8.74 -22.23
CA ASP A 201 -13.93 7.32 -22.33
C ASP A 201 -12.47 6.99 -21.99
N TYR A 202 -11.57 7.98 -21.98
CA TYR A 202 -10.14 7.80 -21.71
C TYR A 202 -9.70 8.14 -20.28
N THR A 203 -10.58 8.68 -19.43
CA THR A 203 -10.22 9.18 -18.08
C THR A 203 -11.12 8.65 -16.95
N ARG A 204 -11.78 7.51 -17.21
CA ARG A 204 -12.73 6.90 -16.27
C ARG A 204 -12.08 6.67 -14.89
N PRO A 205 -12.80 6.99 -13.80
CA PRO A 205 -12.30 6.74 -12.46
C PRO A 205 -12.07 5.25 -12.24
N ILE A 206 -11.11 4.93 -11.37
CA ILE A 206 -10.75 3.55 -11.01
C ILE A 206 -11.98 2.73 -10.62
N ARG A 207 -12.76 3.24 -9.68
CA ARG A 207 -14.05 2.65 -9.29
C ARG A 207 -14.90 3.74 -8.67
N LYS A 208 -16.09 4.00 -9.21
CA LYS A 208 -16.96 5.06 -8.67
C LYS A 208 -17.63 4.55 -7.40
N TYR A 209 -17.34 5.22 -6.27
CA TYR A 209 -18.07 4.97 -5.03
C TYR A 209 -19.54 5.37 -5.23
N LYS A 210 -20.46 4.42 -5.07
CA LYS A 210 -21.89 4.74 -4.98
C LYS A 210 -22.26 4.77 -3.51
N LEU A 211 -22.41 5.98 -2.98
CA LEU A 211 -23.00 6.20 -1.67
C LEU A 211 -24.39 5.54 -1.63
N CYS A 212 -24.63 4.63 -0.68
CA CYS A 212 -25.99 4.37 -0.23
C CYS A 212 -26.39 5.59 0.62
N ASN A 213 -27.52 6.23 0.29
CA ASN A 213 -27.94 7.53 0.86
C ASN A 213 -28.05 7.60 2.39
N ASN A 214 -27.88 6.48 3.11
CA ASN A 214 -28.06 6.34 4.56
C ASN A 214 -26.83 5.78 5.30
N GLU A 215 -25.66 5.66 4.67
CA GLU A 215 -24.47 5.13 5.37
C GLU A 215 -23.70 6.24 6.09
N ASN A 216 -23.66 6.15 7.42
CA ASN A 216 -22.76 6.95 8.25
C ASN A 216 -21.32 6.48 8.03
N PHE A 217 -20.51 7.31 7.37
CA PHE A 217 -19.07 7.12 7.27
C PHE A 217 -18.45 7.23 8.67
N GLY A 218 -17.79 6.16 9.10
CA GLY A 218 -17.17 6.09 10.41
C GLY A 218 -16.92 4.64 10.83
N VAL A 219 -16.77 4.43 12.14
CA VAL A 219 -16.36 3.15 12.73
C VAL A 219 -17.29 1.99 12.34
N ASN A 220 -18.61 2.20 12.35
CA ASN A 220 -19.58 1.15 12.01
C ASN A 220 -19.50 0.68 10.55
N HIS A 221 -19.20 1.60 9.63
CA HIS A 221 -18.99 1.27 8.23
C HIS A 221 -17.70 0.46 8.04
N LEU A 222 -16.62 0.89 8.70
CA LEU A 222 -15.36 0.16 8.68
C LEU A 222 -15.47 -1.25 9.28
N LEU A 223 -16.27 -1.46 10.33
CA LEU A 223 -16.53 -2.81 10.86
C LEU A 223 -17.09 -3.74 9.77
N ARG A 224 -18.02 -3.25 8.95
CA ARG A 224 -18.60 -4.04 7.85
C ARG A 224 -17.56 -4.35 6.77
N ILE A 225 -16.72 -3.38 6.42
CA ILE A 225 -15.66 -3.56 5.42
C ILE A 225 -14.57 -4.50 5.92
N CYS A 226 -14.06 -4.28 7.13
CA CYS A 226 -13.00 -5.08 7.74
C CYS A 226 -13.45 -6.51 8.10
N ASN A 227 -14.76 -6.79 8.13
CA ASN A 227 -15.26 -8.16 8.23
C ASN A 227 -14.99 -8.99 6.97
N ASN A 228 -14.77 -8.35 5.82
CA ASN A 228 -14.29 -9.03 4.62
C ASN A 228 -12.76 -9.17 4.69
N LYS A 229 -12.27 -10.42 4.71
CA LYS A 229 -10.84 -10.76 4.80
C LYS A 229 -10.00 -10.05 3.72
N GLN A 230 -10.45 -10.09 2.47
CA GLN A 230 -9.70 -9.51 1.35
C GLN A 230 -9.62 -7.99 1.47
N ALA A 231 -10.73 -7.32 1.78
CA ALA A 231 -10.75 -5.88 1.96
C ALA A 231 -9.90 -5.45 3.17
N SER A 232 -9.99 -6.19 4.29
CA SER A 232 -9.16 -5.97 5.47
C SER A 232 -7.67 -6.07 5.14
N ASN A 233 -7.25 -7.15 4.47
CA ASN A 233 -5.85 -7.35 4.08
C ASN A 233 -5.34 -6.25 3.13
N GLN A 234 -6.17 -5.81 2.18
CA GLN A 234 -5.84 -4.69 1.29
C GLN A 234 -5.65 -3.38 2.07
N ILE A 235 -6.54 -3.09 3.03
CA ILE A 235 -6.41 -1.92 3.92
C ILE A 235 -5.11 -2.02 4.73
N MET A 236 -4.82 -3.19 5.30
CA MET A 236 -3.60 -3.39 6.09
C MET A 236 -2.34 -3.18 5.26
N LEU A 237 -2.29 -3.69 4.03
CA LEU A 237 -1.14 -3.48 3.13
C LEU A 237 -0.96 -1.98 2.81
N MET A 238 -2.05 -1.26 2.59
CA MET A 238 -1.96 0.17 2.34
C MET A 238 -1.53 0.93 3.59
N ILE A 239 -1.98 0.56 4.79
CA ILE A 239 -1.50 1.16 6.04
C ILE A 239 0.00 0.88 6.25
N SER A 240 0.48 -0.33 5.94
CA SER A 240 1.90 -0.65 6.12
C SER A 240 2.78 0.17 5.18
N LEU A 241 2.40 0.27 3.91
CA LEU A 241 3.14 1.07 2.92
C LEU A 241 3.06 2.58 3.22
N TYR A 242 1.92 3.06 3.73
CA TYR A 242 1.80 4.44 4.19
C TYR A 242 2.77 4.73 5.34
N THR A 243 2.82 3.82 6.33
CA THR A 243 3.73 3.93 7.48
C THR A 243 5.19 3.94 7.04
N ILE A 244 5.59 3.02 6.16
CA ILE A 244 6.95 2.99 5.56
C ILE A 244 7.28 4.32 4.87
N CYS A 245 6.38 4.82 4.03
CA CYS A 245 6.61 6.09 3.34
C CYS A 245 6.73 7.27 4.31
N CYS A 246 5.89 7.35 5.34
CA CYS A 246 5.99 8.37 6.38
C CYS A 246 7.33 8.27 7.12
N ARG A 247 7.72 7.07 7.53
CA ARG A 247 8.99 6.81 8.22
C ARG A 247 10.18 7.32 7.42
N ILE A 248 10.22 6.98 6.14
CA ILE A 248 11.29 7.42 5.24
C ILE A 248 11.26 8.95 5.08
N LEU A 249 10.09 9.56 4.86
CA LEU A 249 9.98 11.03 4.74
C LEU A 249 10.34 11.78 6.04
N LEU A 250 10.15 11.15 7.19
CA LEU A 250 10.56 11.64 8.51
C LEU A 250 12.04 11.37 8.82
N ASN A 251 12.79 10.77 7.89
CA ASN A 251 14.20 10.41 8.03
C ASN A 251 14.47 9.46 9.22
N LYS A 252 13.58 8.49 9.43
CA LYS A 252 13.74 7.43 10.43
C LYS A 252 14.33 6.16 9.80
N LEU A 253 14.96 5.33 10.62
CA LEU A 253 15.55 4.05 10.18
C LEU A 253 14.47 2.99 9.92
N PRO A 254 14.69 2.04 8.99
CA PRO A 254 13.78 0.91 8.78
C PRO A 254 13.54 0.09 10.04
N THR A 255 12.36 -0.50 10.16
CA THR A 255 12.03 -1.38 11.29
C THR A 255 11.11 -2.51 10.82
N ALA A 256 11.17 -3.64 11.52
CA ALA A 256 10.26 -4.77 11.29
C ALA A 256 8.79 -4.45 11.62
N ASN A 257 8.54 -3.41 12.43
CA ASN A 257 7.17 -2.98 12.74
C ASN A 257 6.64 -2.00 11.68
N HIS A 258 6.07 -2.51 10.58
CA HIS A 258 5.48 -1.66 9.53
C HIS A 258 4.11 -1.04 9.88
N PHE A 259 3.69 -1.12 11.15
CA PHE A 259 2.41 -0.57 11.65
C PHE A 259 2.63 0.32 12.88
N ASP A 260 3.80 0.93 12.99
CA ASP A 260 4.10 1.82 14.10
C ASP A 260 3.43 3.18 13.88
N GLN A 261 2.49 3.54 14.76
CA GLN A 261 1.81 4.84 14.71
C GLN A 261 2.74 5.99 15.09
N GLU A 262 3.84 5.73 15.81
CA GLU A 262 4.84 6.76 16.15
C GLU A 262 5.65 7.19 14.92
N ASP A 263 5.67 6.37 13.87
CA ASP A 263 6.30 6.66 12.58
C ASP A 263 5.42 7.45 11.63
N ILE A 264 4.28 7.93 12.12
CA ILE A 264 3.34 8.75 11.37
C ILE A 264 3.19 10.08 12.10
N GLY A 265 3.20 11.18 11.34
CA GLY A 265 2.93 12.50 11.90
C GLY A 265 1.48 12.61 12.42
N ASP A 266 1.22 13.60 13.27
CA ASP A 266 -0.12 13.85 13.83
C ASP A 266 -1.18 14.24 12.78
N ARG A 267 -0.74 14.52 11.54
CA ARG A 267 -1.58 14.88 10.41
C ARG A 267 -1.38 13.88 9.27
N LEU A 268 -2.50 13.51 8.66
CA LEU A 268 -2.53 12.62 7.50
C LEU A 268 -2.11 13.39 6.24
N SER A 269 -1.05 12.91 5.57
CA SER A 269 -0.69 13.35 4.22
C SER A 269 -1.62 12.72 3.17
N ILE A 270 -2.43 13.56 2.52
CA ILE A 270 -3.38 13.18 1.47
C ILE A 270 -2.65 12.72 0.17
N PRO A 271 -1.62 13.45 -0.33
CA PRO A 271 -0.83 12.99 -1.46
C PRO A 271 -0.31 11.57 -1.29
N LEU A 272 0.15 11.24 -0.09
CA LEU A 272 0.70 9.92 0.20
C LEU A 272 -0.38 8.85 0.25
N ALA A 273 -1.54 9.14 0.86
CA ALA A 273 -2.69 8.22 0.85
C ALA A 273 -3.15 7.90 -0.59
N ILE A 274 -3.21 8.91 -1.46
CA ILE A 274 -3.50 8.75 -2.90
C ILE A 274 -2.47 7.82 -3.55
N GLY A 275 -1.18 8.08 -3.30
CA GLY A 275 -0.07 7.34 -3.92
C GLY A 275 -0.04 5.87 -3.53
N VAL A 276 -0.22 5.58 -2.24
CA VAL A 276 -0.28 4.22 -1.71
C VAL A 276 -1.47 3.48 -2.30
N TYR A 277 -2.67 4.06 -2.25
CA TYR A 277 -3.86 3.42 -2.81
C TYR A 277 -3.70 3.12 -4.30
N LYS A 278 -3.22 4.09 -5.09
CA LYS A 278 -3.03 3.93 -6.53
C LYS A 278 -2.02 2.83 -6.85
N THR A 279 -0.90 2.81 -6.13
CA THR A 279 0.17 1.83 -6.33
C THR A 279 -0.31 0.43 -5.98
N CYS A 280 -1.01 0.24 -4.86
CA CYS A 280 -1.58 -1.05 -4.46
C CYS A 280 -2.65 -1.54 -5.45
N TYR A 281 -3.50 -0.63 -5.94
CA TYR A 281 -4.49 -0.95 -6.97
C TYR A 281 -3.82 -1.43 -8.26
N ASP A 282 -2.83 -0.69 -8.77
CA ASP A 282 -2.12 -1.04 -10.00
C ASP A 282 -1.34 -2.34 -9.85
N MET A 283 -0.66 -2.55 -8.72
CA MET A 283 0.05 -3.79 -8.41
C MET A 283 -0.91 -4.98 -8.43
N SER A 284 -2.03 -4.89 -7.69
CA SER A 284 -3.03 -5.94 -7.59
C SER A 284 -3.69 -6.24 -8.96
N ARG A 285 -3.98 -5.18 -9.72
CA ARG A 285 -4.57 -5.29 -11.06
C ARG A 285 -3.59 -5.92 -12.06
N ASN A 286 -2.32 -5.50 -12.04
CA ASN A 286 -1.30 -6.03 -12.94
C ASN A 286 -1.04 -7.50 -12.65
N PHE A 287 -0.92 -7.87 -11.37
CA PHE A 287 -0.76 -9.27 -10.97
C PHE A 287 -1.97 -10.13 -11.38
N SER A 288 -3.20 -9.65 -11.13
CA SER A 288 -4.44 -10.34 -11.54
C SER A 288 -4.53 -10.56 -13.05
N ARG A 289 -4.04 -9.63 -13.86
CA ARG A 289 -4.09 -9.75 -15.33
C ARG A 289 -3.10 -10.76 -15.88
N LEU A 290 -1.94 -10.88 -15.24
CA LEU A 290 -0.91 -11.86 -15.61
C LEU A 290 -1.33 -13.27 -15.19
N TYR A 291 -1.98 -13.40 -14.05
CA TYR A 291 -2.45 -14.68 -13.50
C TYR A 291 -3.92 -14.58 -13.09
N PRO A 292 -4.84 -14.58 -14.08
CA PRO A 292 -6.26 -14.47 -13.80
C PRO A 292 -6.74 -15.69 -13.03
N ASP A 293 -7.38 -15.43 -11.88
CA ASP A 293 -8.10 -16.47 -11.16
C ASP A 293 -9.39 -16.77 -11.93
N LYS A 294 -9.50 -18.01 -12.45
CA LYS A 294 -10.67 -18.45 -13.22
C LYS A 294 -11.94 -18.53 -12.37
N THR A 295 -11.82 -18.48 -11.05
CA THR A 295 -12.96 -18.53 -10.11
C THR A 295 -13.50 -17.14 -9.77
N ILE A 296 -12.75 -16.07 -10.08
CA ILE A 296 -13.11 -14.69 -9.74
C ILE A 296 -13.54 -13.95 -11.01
N ASN A 297 -14.85 -13.73 -11.14
CA ASN A 297 -15.45 -13.09 -12.33
C ASN A 297 -15.18 -11.57 -12.44
N SER A 298 -14.70 -10.93 -11.36
CA SER A 298 -14.41 -9.48 -11.36
C SER A 298 -13.29 -9.13 -10.39
N PHE A 299 -12.39 -8.24 -10.82
CA PHE A 299 -11.36 -7.68 -9.95
C PHE A 299 -12.00 -6.80 -8.88
N ASP A 300 -11.94 -7.26 -7.63
CA ASP A 300 -12.47 -6.54 -6.47
C ASP A 300 -11.33 -5.92 -5.65
N PHE A 301 -11.45 -4.62 -5.41
CA PHE A 301 -10.49 -3.83 -4.66
C PHE A 301 -11.24 -2.81 -3.80
N VAL A 302 -10.82 -2.67 -2.55
CA VAL A 302 -11.40 -1.72 -1.60
C VAL A 302 -11.45 -0.32 -2.20
N PHE A 303 -12.50 0.44 -1.92
CA PHE A 303 -12.59 1.79 -2.45
C PHE A 303 -11.67 2.76 -1.71
N PHE A 304 -11.31 3.86 -2.38
CA PHE A 304 -10.45 4.88 -1.78
C PHE A 304 -11.07 5.51 -0.52
N ASP A 305 -12.37 5.85 -0.53
CA ASP A 305 -13.04 6.45 0.62
C ASP A 305 -12.99 5.53 1.87
N ASP A 306 -13.10 4.22 1.67
CA ASP A 306 -13.03 3.22 2.74
C ASP A 306 -11.61 3.15 3.32
N PHE A 307 -10.59 3.09 2.45
CA PHE A 307 -9.20 3.15 2.86
C PHE A 307 -8.85 4.46 3.58
N TYR A 308 -9.29 5.59 3.03
CA TYR A 308 -9.04 6.92 3.60
C TYR A 308 -9.65 7.03 5.00
N ASN A 309 -10.89 6.55 5.19
CA ASN A 309 -11.55 6.54 6.49
C ASN A 309 -10.81 5.62 7.49
N ALA A 310 -10.36 4.44 7.06
CA ALA A 310 -9.54 3.55 7.88
C ALA A 310 -8.24 4.21 8.31
N LEU A 311 -7.57 4.89 7.38
CA LEU A 311 -6.33 5.62 7.63
C LEU A 311 -6.55 6.79 8.59
N GLU A 312 -7.61 7.60 8.41
CA GLU A 312 -7.96 8.72 9.29
C GLU A 312 -8.21 8.26 10.74
N ILE A 313 -8.94 7.15 10.91
CA ILE A 313 -9.21 6.54 12.22
C ILE A 313 -7.93 5.99 12.86
N TYR A 314 -7.07 5.35 12.06
CA TYR A 314 -5.77 4.86 12.51
C TYR A 314 -4.84 6.01 12.93
N THR A 315 -4.64 7.04 12.09
CA THR A 315 -3.78 8.20 12.41
C THR A 315 -4.31 9.01 13.60
N SER A 316 -5.62 9.03 13.83
CA SER A 316 -6.22 9.73 14.98
C SER A 316 -6.18 8.93 16.29
N LYS A 317 -5.50 7.77 16.31
CA LYS A 317 -5.41 6.85 17.46
C LYS A 317 -6.79 6.38 17.96
N GLN A 318 -7.76 6.28 17.03
CA GLN A 318 -9.08 5.68 17.25
C GLN A 318 -9.14 4.22 16.78
N ALA A 319 -8.03 3.71 16.27
CA ALA A 319 -7.79 2.30 16.06
C ALA A 319 -6.30 2.02 16.25
N GLU A 320 -5.98 0.74 16.45
CA GLU A 320 -4.62 0.24 16.42
C GLU A 320 -4.54 -1.03 15.56
N VAL A 321 -3.33 -1.41 15.19
CA VAL A 321 -3.10 -2.66 14.46
C VAL A 321 -2.75 -3.77 15.43
N VAL A 322 -3.53 -4.84 15.39
CA VAL A 322 -3.33 -6.05 16.19
C VAL A 322 -3.09 -7.20 15.21
N ALA A 323 -2.20 -8.14 15.56
CA ALA A 323 -2.11 -9.39 14.83
C ALA A 323 -2.75 -10.52 15.61
N CYS A 324 -3.37 -11.43 14.87
CA CYS A 324 -3.85 -12.68 15.43
C CYS A 324 -2.68 -13.56 15.88
N GLU A 325 -2.81 -14.21 17.03
CA GLU A 325 -1.78 -15.15 17.53
C GLU A 325 -1.65 -16.41 16.65
N ASP A 326 -2.77 -16.90 16.09
CA ASP A 326 -2.78 -18.14 15.30
C ASP A 326 -2.31 -17.92 13.86
N CYS A 327 -2.91 -16.95 13.17
CA CYS A 327 -2.64 -16.73 11.74
C CYS A 327 -1.64 -15.60 11.46
N HIS A 328 -1.24 -14.84 12.49
CA HIS A 328 -0.31 -13.71 12.40
C HIS A 328 -0.70 -12.62 11.40
N THR A 329 -1.95 -12.64 10.92
CA THR A 329 -2.46 -11.64 9.99
C THR A 329 -2.90 -10.42 10.80
N PRO A 330 -2.35 -9.22 10.51
CA PRO A 330 -2.76 -8.01 11.18
C PRO A 330 -4.17 -7.60 10.75
N TYR A 331 -4.85 -6.87 11.62
CA TYR A 331 -6.15 -6.27 11.37
C TYR A 331 -6.31 -5.01 12.24
N LEU A 332 -7.23 -4.12 11.83
CA LEU A 332 -7.55 -2.92 12.60
C LEU A 332 -8.48 -3.26 13.77
N ASN A 333 -8.00 -3.03 14.98
CA ASN A 333 -8.81 -3.05 16.19
C ASN A 333 -9.39 -1.65 16.44
N LEU A 334 -10.70 -1.51 16.27
CA LEU A 334 -11.39 -0.22 16.33
C LEU A 334 -11.88 0.10 17.75
N TYR A 335 -11.73 1.36 18.16
CA TYR A 335 -12.18 1.86 19.45
C TYR A 335 -13.47 2.66 19.35
N ALA A 336 -14.35 2.52 20.36
CA ALA A 336 -15.65 3.19 20.39
C ALA A 336 -15.54 4.72 20.47
N LYS A 337 -14.49 5.24 21.14
CA LYS A 337 -14.19 6.68 21.26
C LYS A 337 -12.68 6.90 21.29
N LYS A 338 -12.24 8.06 20.78
CA LYS A 338 -10.86 8.53 20.91
C LYS A 338 -10.42 8.55 22.38
N GLY A 339 -9.27 7.96 22.68
CA GLY A 339 -8.74 7.85 24.05
C GLY A 339 -9.38 6.76 24.91
N THR A 340 -10.31 5.95 24.38
CA THR A 340 -10.87 4.79 25.09
C THR A 340 -10.31 3.50 24.50
N ARG A 341 -9.68 2.64 25.31
CA ARG A 341 -9.22 1.29 24.88
C ARG A 341 -10.35 0.25 24.83
N LYS A 342 -11.62 0.69 24.72
CA LYS A 342 -12.75 -0.24 24.64
C LYS A 342 -12.92 -0.67 23.18
N THR A 343 -12.42 -1.87 22.90
CA THR A 343 -12.52 -2.58 21.61
C THR A 343 -13.97 -2.83 21.21
N ILE A 344 -14.25 -2.78 19.90
CA ILE A 344 -15.60 -3.04 19.35
C ILE A 344 -15.74 -4.48 18.84
N LEU A 345 -14.63 -5.15 18.50
CA LEU A 345 -14.62 -6.55 18.01
C LEU A 345 -14.57 -7.58 19.16
N ALA A 346 -15.29 -7.32 20.25
CA ALA A 346 -15.37 -8.27 21.35
C ALA A 346 -16.35 -9.42 21.02
N ALA A 347 -16.07 -10.63 21.49
CA ALA A 347 -16.99 -11.74 21.34
C ALA A 347 -18.32 -11.44 22.06
N ASN A 348 -19.43 -11.93 21.52
CA ASN A 348 -20.75 -11.80 22.17
C ASN A 348 -20.80 -12.47 23.56
N ASP A 349 -19.83 -13.34 23.86
CA ASP A 349 -19.70 -14.11 25.10
C ASP A 349 -18.76 -13.42 26.12
N ASP A 350 -18.59 -12.09 26.02
CA ASP A 350 -17.80 -11.33 27.00
C ASP A 350 -18.41 -11.47 28.40
N GLU A 351 -17.78 -12.27 29.27
CA GLU A 351 -18.15 -12.36 30.67
C GLU A 351 -17.88 -11.02 31.36
N ILE A 352 -18.96 -10.31 31.73
CA ILE A 352 -18.96 -8.99 32.39
C ILE A 352 -18.09 -8.95 33.66
N PHE A 353 -17.80 -10.11 34.26
CA PHE A 353 -17.05 -10.26 35.50
C PHE A 353 -15.61 -10.75 35.34
N SER A 354 -15.20 -11.17 34.13
CA SER A 354 -13.80 -11.54 33.87
C SER A 354 -13.09 -10.33 33.25
N SER A 355 -11.93 -9.95 33.77
CA SER A 355 -11.09 -8.90 33.19
C SER A 355 -10.48 -9.29 31.84
N ARG A 356 -10.95 -10.37 31.21
CA ARG A 356 -10.44 -10.96 29.96
C ARG A 356 -11.45 -10.71 28.85
N LYS A 357 -11.01 -10.02 27.79
CA LYS A 357 -11.82 -9.78 26.61
C LYS A 357 -11.39 -10.75 25.52
N LEU A 358 -12.28 -11.65 25.16
CA LEU A 358 -12.05 -12.58 24.06
C LEU A 358 -12.30 -11.84 22.74
N THR A 359 -11.28 -11.74 21.91
CA THR A 359 -11.38 -11.13 20.58
C THR A 359 -11.43 -12.22 19.52
N ILE A 360 -12.28 -12.02 18.50
CA ILE A 360 -12.39 -12.93 17.36
C ILE A 360 -11.61 -12.35 16.20
N CYS A 361 -10.60 -13.08 15.71
CA CYS A 361 -9.87 -12.65 14.52
C CYS A 361 -10.82 -12.52 13.32
N PRO A 362 -10.85 -11.39 12.60
CA PRO A 362 -11.68 -11.27 11.41
C PRO A 362 -11.24 -12.23 10.29
N ASN A 363 -9.96 -12.64 10.31
CA ASN A 363 -9.32 -13.46 9.28
C ASN A 363 -9.45 -14.98 9.53
N CYS A 364 -9.07 -15.50 10.72
CA CYS A 364 -9.20 -16.94 11.04
C CYS A 364 -10.39 -17.35 11.91
N LYS A 365 -11.18 -16.40 12.43
CA LYS A 365 -12.30 -16.65 13.35
C LYS A 365 -11.94 -17.39 14.66
N CYS A 366 -10.66 -17.67 14.85
CA CYS A 366 -10.00 -18.04 16.08
C CYS A 366 -10.31 -17.02 17.20
N ARG A 367 -10.57 -17.52 18.40
CA ARG A 367 -10.80 -16.75 19.64
C ARG A 367 -9.48 -16.71 20.39
N PHE A 368 -9.04 -15.52 20.79
CA PHE A 368 -7.83 -15.37 21.59
C PHE A 368 -8.01 -14.31 22.67
N ASP A 369 -7.25 -14.46 23.75
CA ASP A 369 -7.28 -13.53 24.87
C ASP A 369 -6.55 -12.27 24.47
N TYR A 370 -7.27 -11.16 24.39
CA TYR A 370 -6.65 -9.88 24.10
C TYR A 370 -6.07 -9.34 25.40
N SER A 371 -4.91 -9.83 25.79
CA SER A 371 -4.03 -9.09 26.68
C SER A 371 -3.44 -7.96 25.85
N LEU A 372 -3.91 -6.73 26.09
CA LEU A 372 -3.10 -5.53 25.91
C LEU A 372 -1.84 -5.75 26.77
N TYR A 373 -0.82 -6.43 26.24
CA TYR A 373 0.43 -6.55 26.99
C TYR A 373 1.05 -5.15 27.15
N GLU A 374 1.71 -5.02 28.30
CA GLU A 374 2.24 -3.83 28.96
C GLU A 374 3.00 -2.85 28.07
#